data_AF-A0A928LYS2-F1
#
_entry.id   AF-A0A928LYS2-F1
#
_cell.length_a   1.000
_cell.length_b   1.000
_cell.length_c   1.000
_cell.angle_alpha   90.00
_cell.angle_beta   90.00
_cell.angle_gamma   90.00
#
_symmetry.space_group_name_H-M   'P 1'
#
loop_
_entity.id
_entity.type
_entity.pdbx_description
1 polymer ?
#
loop_
_entity_poly.entity_id
_entity_poly.type
_entity_poly.pdbx_seq_one_letter_code
_entity_poly.pdbx_strand_id
1 'polypeptide(L)'
;MAEYIKGNCPHCKKPLEIPDGLEKFSCLYCGMRTSLQEMLELQNIPEGQYEAELEYLKAELPNTVTNYPNHYRKMTKKEYIPTFKAYEAENKEIVKRIDTCAKLCSEGAKKAISQICADLIDALESYFYAQPRWQKENKRNDLLFETRVVLAIFLTPLVKKLHMDTSEMFRRELNRQWLEKWPEHKWTPGDYQVLEAGYSKKGLCYITTALCRYEGKDDDCEQLQAFRNFRDGWLRENGGQDDIALYYEIAPVIVACMDYCDDTDLCYAQVREKWLAPCYEAIVNGRNDECRKLYTQMVRTLQNRYMS
;
A
#
# COMPACT_ATOMS: atom_id res chain seq x y z
N MET A 1 22.29 -51.99 0.81
CA MET A 1 21.17 -51.31 1.47
C MET A 1 21.12 -49.92 0.88
N ALA A 2 19.96 -49.42 0.44
CA ALA A 2 19.89 -48.05 -0.05
C ALA A 2 20.26 -47.11 1.11
N GLU A 3 21.25 -46.25 0.91
CA GLU A 3 21.56 -45.20 1.87
C GLU A 3 20.47 -44.13 1.78
N TYR A 4 20.05 -43.60 2.93
CA TYR A 4 19.00 -42.59 3.02
C TYR A 4 19.53 -41.38 3.80
N ILE A 5 19.23 -40.19 3.28
CA ILE A 5 19.51 -38.92 3.92
C ILE A 5 18.26 -38.50 4.68
N LYS A 6 18.42 -38.27 5.99
CA LYS A 6 17.33 -37.84 6.86
C LYS A 6 17.30 -36.33 6.97
N GLY A 7 16.11 -35.74 6.85
CA GLY A 7 15.92 -34.33 7.17
C GLY A 7 14.47 -33.93 7.26
N ASN A 8 14.19 -32.63 7.23
CA ASN A 8 12.84 -32.12 7.40
C ASN A 8 12.38 -31.41 6.14
N CYS A 9 11.14 -31.66 5.71
CA CYS A 9 10.57 -30.98 4.55
C CYS A 9 10.67 -29.45 4.70
N PRO A 10 11.21 -28.73 3.69
CA PRO A 10 11.34 -27.28 3.79
C PRO A 10 10.07 -26.49 4.00
N HIS A 11 8.95 -27.05 3.55
CA HIS A 11 7.66 -26.40 3.59
C HIS A 11 6.83 -26.77 4.82
N CYS A 12 6.76 -28.06 5.17
CA CYS A 12 5.90 -28.53 6.25
C CYS A 12 6.64 -29.00 7.50
N LYS A 13 7.98 -28.91 7.50
CA LYS A 13 8.90 -29.27 8.59
C LYS A 13 8.78 -30.71 9.13
N LYS A 14 8.00 -31.57 8.48
CA LYS A 14 7.87 -33.00 8.86
C LYS A 14 9.12 -33.78 8.45
N PRO A 15 9.51 -34.81 9.22
CA PRO A 15 10.68 -35.62 8.93
C PRO A 15 10.52 -36.38 7.61
N LEU A 16 11.58 -36.43 6.81
CA LEU A 16 11.67 -37.10 5.52
C LEU A 16 12.93 -37.98 5.50
N GLU A 17 12.83 -39.09 4.78
CA GLU A 17 13.96 -39.97 4.46
C GLU A 17 14.07 -40.03 2.94
N ILE A 18 15.16 -39.50 2.38
CA ILE A 18 15.37 -39.34 0.94
C ILE A 18 16.46 -40.32 0.50
N PRO A 19 16.20 -41.18 -0.50
CA PRO A 19 17.24 -42.06 -1.04
C PRO A 19 18.46 -41.28 -1.50
N ASP A 20 19.66 -41.80 -1.22
CA ASP A 20 20.90 -41.22 -1.71
C ASP A 20 20.90 -41.12 -3.25
N GLY A 21 21.36 -39.98 -3.77
CA GLY A 21 21.30 -39.62 -5.19
C GLY A 21 19.97 -39.02 -5.69
N LEU A 22 18.91 -38.93 -4.87
CA LEU A 22 17.66 -38.26 -5.26
C LEU A 22 17.70 -36.76 -4.97
N GLU A 23 18.08 -35.95 -5.97
CA GLU A 23 18.23 -34.50 -5.81
C GLU A 23 16.91 -33.72 -5.69
N LYS A 24 15.85 -34.17 -6.38
CA LYS A 24 14.54 -33.50 -6.40
C LYS A 24 13.44 -34.50 -6.10
N PHE A 25 12.52 -34.12 -5.22
CA PHE A 25 11.44 -34.99 -4.77
C PHE A 25 10.20 -34.20 -4.37
N SER A 26 9.07 -34.88 -4.25
CA SER A 26 7.85 -34.32 -3.67
C SER A 26 7.72 -34.80 -2.23
N CYS A 27 7.38 -33.90 -1.31
CA CYS A 27 7.14 -34.25 0.08
C CYS A 27 5.91 -35.16 0.20
N LEU A 28 6.08 -36.30 0.88
CA LEU A 28 5.01 -37.28 1.12
C LEU A 28 3.87 -36.75 2.01
N TYR A 29 4.08 -35.64 2.72
CA TYR A 29 3.08 -35.06 3.61
C TYR A 29 2.33 -33.87 3.03
N CYS A 30 3.03 -32.95 2.36
CA CYS A 30 2.42 -31.72 1.83
C CYS A 30 2.33 -31.68 0.29
N GLY A 31 2.90 -32.65 -0.41
CA GLY A 31 2.89 -32.73 -1.88
C GLY A 31 3.78 -31.72 -2.60
N MET A 32 4.35 -30.72 -1.91
CA MET A 32 5.24 -29.73 -2.53
C MET A 32 6.54 -30.37 -3.00
N ARG A 33 7.00 -29.93 -4.18
CA ARG A 33 8.32 -30.26 -4.72
C ARG A 33 9.39 -29.46 -4.00
N THR A 34 10.49 -30.12 -3.68
CA THR A 34 11.67 -29.55 -3.02
C THR A 34 12.93 -30.28 -3.48
N SER A 35 14.10 -29.86 -2.99
CA SER A 35 15.38 -30.50 -3.28
C SER A 35 16.11 -30.97 -2.03
N LEU A 36 17.07 -31.89 -2.22
CA LEU A 36 17.96 -32.33 -1.15
C LEU A 36 18.76 -31.15 -0.59
N GLN A 37 19.19 -30.22 -1.45
CA GLN A 37 19.90 -29.01 -1.04
C GLN A 37 19.05 -28.14 -0.09
N GLU A 38 17.81 -27.83 -0.47
CA GLU A 38 16.89 -27.04 0.37
C GLU A 38 16.61 -27.72 1.73
N MET A 39 16.53 -29.06 1.74
CA MET A 39 16.36 -29.85 2.96
C MET A 39 17.58 -29.74 3.89
N LEU A 40 18.79 -29.84 3.34
CA LEU A 40 20.04 -29.75 4.10
C LEU A 40 20.32 -28.32 4.59
N GLU A 41 20.02 -27.30 3.79
CA GLU A 41 20.14 -25.89 4.18
C GLU A 41 19.32 -25.58 5.43
N LEU A 42 18.14 -26.20 5.56
CA LEU A 42 17.29 -26.09 6.74
C LEU A 42 17.80 -26.77 8.00
N GLN A 43 18.59 -27.83 7.85
CA GLN A 43 19.20 -28.52 8.98
C GLN A 43 20.39 -27.77 9.55
N ASN A 44 21.00 -26.88 8.75
CA ASN A 44 22.15 -26.06 9.15
C ASN A 44 21.76 -24.69 9.72
N ILE A 45 20.46 -24.45 9.95
CA ILE A 45 19.96 -23.22 10.57
C ILE A 45 20.28 -23.26 12.07
N PRO A 46 21.10 -22.34 12.60
CA PRO A 46 21.41 -22.30 14.02
C PRO A 46 20.16 -22.16 14.89
N GLU A 47 20.17 -22.86 16.03
CA GLU A 47 19.14 -22.75 17.05
C GLU A 47 19.04 -21.29 17.53
N GLY A 48 17.82 -20.77 17.69
CA GLY A 48 17.58 -19.37 18.07
C GLY A 48 17.57 -18.36 16.92
N GLN A 49 17.81 -18.78 15.66
CA GLN A 49 17.85 -17.83 14.53
C GLN A 49 16.47 -17.20 14.24
N TYR A 50 15.37 -17.93 14.45
CA TYR A 50 14.02 -17.39 14.33
C TYR A 50 13.78 -16.25 15.33
N GLU A 51 14.11 -16.49 16.60
CA GLU A 51 13.99 -15.52 17.69
C GLU A 51 14.86 -14.28 17.45
N ALA A 52 16.08 -14.48 16.94
CA ALA A 52 16.97 -13.38 16.58
C ALA A 52 16.42 -12.52 15.44
N GLU A 53 15.88 -13.12 14.37
CA GLU A 53 15.23 -12.37 13.28
C GLU A 53 13.94 -11.68 13.75
N LEU A 54 13.16 -12.32 14.63
CA LEU A 54 11.96 -11.72 15.19
C LEU A 54 12.28 -10.51 16.06
N GLU A 55 13.29 -10.61 16.93
CA GLU A 55 13.75 -9.49 17.77
C GLU A 55 14.30 -8.34 16.92
N TYR A 56 15.07 -8.65 15.87
CA TYR A 56 15.51 -7.64 14.91
C TYR A 56 14.34 -6.92 14.24
N LEU A 57 13.36 -7.68 13.73
CA LEU A 57 12.17 -7.10 13.10
C LEU A 57 11.36 -6.28 14.08
N LYS A 58 11.23 -6.71 15.33
CA LYS A 58 10.54 -5.97 16.39
C LYS A 58 11.21 -4.61 16.66
N ALA A 59 12.53 -4.54 16.59
CA ALA A 59 13.28 -3.31 16.77
C ALA A 59 13.26 -2.39 15.53
N GLU A 60 13.42 -2.96 14.32
CA GLU A 60 13.69 -2.19 13.10
C GLU A 60 12.49 -2.01 12.17
N LEU A 61 11.54 -2.96 12.12
CA LEU A 61 10.37 -2.84 11.25
C LEU A 61 9.50 -1.61 11.56
N PRO A 62 9.28 -1.21 12.84
CA PRO A 62 8.53 0.02 13.14
C PRO A 62 9.17 1.27 12.54
N ASN A 63 10.49 1.30 12.43
CA ASN A 63 11.25 2.42 11.85
C ASN A 63 10.95 2.62 10.36
N THR A 64 10.55 1.55 9.66
CA THR A 64 10.10 1.62 8.25
C THR A 64 8.80 2.43 8.08
N VAL A 65 8.15 2.80 9.18
CA VAL A 65 6.91 3.59 9.23
C VAL A 65 7.15 4.92 9.94
N THR A 66 7.70 4.88 11.16
CA THR A 66 7.76 6.05 12.06
C THR A 66 8.83 7.08 11.68
N ASN A 67 9.86 6.70 10.91
CA ASN A 67 10.91 7.63 10.44
C ASN A 67 10.44 8.54 9.29
N TYR A 68 9.21 8.37 8.81
CA TYR A 68 8.68 9.02 7.62
C TYR A 68 7.47 9.94 7.87
N PRO A 69 7.43 10.76 8.93
CA PRO A 69 6.23 11.49 9.34
C PRO A 69 5.74 12.51 8.30
N ASN A 70 6.60 12.94 7.36
CA ASN A 70 6.27 13.93 6.34
C ASN A 70 6.07 13.34 4.94
N HIS A 71 6.06 12.01 4.78
CA HIS A 71 5.92 11.39 3.45
C HIS A 71 4.60 11.73 2.77
N TYR A 72 3.52 11.96 3.51
CA TYR A 72 2.24 12.41 2.96
C TYR A 72 2.31 13.74 2.18
N ARG A 73 3.33 14.56 2.45
CA ARG A 73 3.57 15.83 1.73
C ARG A 73 4.45 15.67 0.48
N LYS A 74 5.12 14.53 0.31
CA LYS A 74 6.08 14.26 -0.78
C LYS A 74 5.54 13.28 -1.81
N MET A 75 4.24 13.35 -2.07
CA MET A 75 3.55 12.41 -2.94
C MET A 75 3.14 13.03 -4.27
N THR A 76 3.45 14.30 -4.55
CA THR A 76 3.10 14.90 -5.85
C THR A 76 3.65 14.08 -7.02
N LYS A 77 3.10 14.31 -8.22
CA LYS A 77 3.53 13.61 -9.42
C LYS A 77 5.05 13.64 -9.67
N LYS A 78 5.72 14.73 -9.30
CA LYS A 78 7.17 14.86 -9.44
C LYS A 78 7.96 14.23 -8.30
N GLU A 79 7.36 14.11 -7.12
CA GLU A 79 8.04 13.70 -5.88
C GLU A 79 7.86 12.21 -5.57
N TYR A 80 6.74 11.59 -5.94
CA TYR A 80 6.41 10.24 -5.48
C TYR A 80 7.48 9.21 -5.89
N ILE A 81 7.86 9.15 -7.17
CA ILE A 81 8.83 8.17 -7.68
C ILE A 81 10.21 8.32 -7.01
N PRO A 82 10.85 9.52 -6.96
CA PRO A 82 12.12 9.65 -6.26
C PRO A 82 12.01 9.39 -4.75
N THR A 83 10.91 9.80 -4.11
CA THR A 83 10.67 9.52 -2.69
C THR A 83 10.55 8.02 -2.42
N PHE A 84 9.81 7.28 -3.26
CA PHE A 84 9.69 5.83 -3.13
C PHE A 84 11.03 5.12 -3.34
N LYS A 85 11.86 5.58 -4.30
CA LYS A 85 13.19 5.00 -4.52
C LYS A 85 14.12 5.20 -3.31
N ALA A 86 14.08 6.37 -2.68
CA ALA A 86 14.83 6.61 -1.45
C ALA A 86 14.34 5.71 -0.30
N TYR A 87 13.01 5.67 -0.10
CA TYR A 87 12.38 4.78 0.87
C TYR A 87 12.76 3.31 0.65
N GLU A 88 12.73 2.83 -0.59
CA GLU A 88 13.13 1.47 -0.95
C GLU A 88 14.61 1.21 -0.63
N ALA A 89 15.50 2.14 -0.96
CA ALA A 89 16.93 1.99 -0.69
C ALA A 89 17.23 1.86 0.82
N GLU A 90 16.49 2.58 1.65
CA GLU A 90 16.63 2.58 3.12
C GLU A 90 16.02 1.34 3.78
N ASN A 91 14.90 0.82 3.27
CA ASN A 91 14.09 -0.17 4.01
C ASN A 91 14.10 -1.59 3.41
N LYS A 92 14.53 -1.78 2.16
CA LYS A 92 14.40 -3.08 1.47
C LYS A 92 15.03 -4.26 2.22
N GLU A 93 16.16 -4.05 2.90
CA GLU A 93 16.85 -5.12 3.61
C GLU A 93 16.14 -5.51 4.91
N ILE A 94 15.49 -4.55 5.58
CA ILE A 94 14.61 -4.83 6.72
C ILE A 94 13.39 -5.61 6.25
N VAL A 95 12.75 -5.17 5.17
CA VAL A 95 11.53 -5.81 4.64
C VAL A 95 11.78 -7.24 4.17
N LYS A 96 12.92 -7.53 3.54
CA LYS A 96 13.30 -8.90 3.14
C LYS A 96 13.39 -9.87 4.32
N ARG A 97 13.73 -9.39 5.52
CA ARG A 97 13.85 -10.24 6.71
C ARG A 97 12.50 -10.77 7.18
N ILE A 98 11.38 -10.16 6.79
CA ILE A 98 10.03 -10.71 7.05
C ILE A 98 9.92 -12.12 6.45
N ASP A 99 10.38 -12.30 5.21
CA ASP A 99 10.33 -13.58 4.53
C ASP A 99 11.32 -14.59 5.11
N THR A 100 12.53 -14.12 5.48
CA THR A 100 13.52 -14.94 6.20
C THR A 100 12.96 -15.45 7.53
N CYS A 101 12.43 -14.56 8.37
CA CYS A 101 11.84 -14.91 9.66
C CYS A 101 10.68 -15.92 9.49
N ALA A 102 9.82 -15.71 8.50
CA ALA A 102 8.72 -16.62 8.22
C ALA A 102 9.17 -18.02 7.75
N LYS A 103 10.28 -18.12 7.01
CA LYS A 103 10.88 -19.41 6.58
C LYS A 103 11.50 -20.19 7.74
N LEU A 104 12.00 -19.47 8.75
CA LEU A 104 12.61 -20.01 9.96
C LEU A 104 11.59 -20.53 10.98
N CYS A 105 10.37 -20.01 10.97
CA CYS A 105 9.34 -20.39 11.95
C CYS A 105 8.91 -21.86 11.82
N SER A 106 9.10 -22.62 12.90
CA SER A 106 8.74 -24.05 12.98
C SER A 106 7.23 -24.29 12.92
N GLU A 107 6.43 -23.37 13.48
CA GLU A 107 4.95 -23.37 13.41
C GLU A 107 4.42 -22.91 12.04
N GLY A 108 5.31 -22.45 11.16
CA GLY A 108 5.01 -22.05 9.79
C GLY A 108 4.80 -20.55 9.57
N ALA A 109 4.92 -20.14 8.31
CA ALA A 109 4.92 -18.73 7.91
C ALA A 109 3.72 -17.93 8.42
N LYS A 110 2.52 -18.53 8.47
CA LYS A 110 1.31 -17.83 8.97
C LYS A 110 1.46 -17.37 10.41
N LYS A 111 2.05 -18.19 11.28
CA LYS A 111 2.26 -17.86 12.69
C LYS A 111 3.29 -16.75 12.84
N ALA A 112 4.40 -16.83 12.11
CA ALA A 112 5.42 -15.79 12.08
C ALA A 112 4.86 -14.45 11.59
N ILE A 113 4.16 -14.43 10.46
CA ILE A 113 3.58 -13.19 9.91
C ILE A 113 2.57 -12.59 10.87
N SER A 114 1.71 -13.40 11.49
CA SER A 114 0.76 -12.91 12.50
C SER A 114 1.47 -12.27 13.69
N GLN A 115 2.57 -12.88 14.18
CA GLN A 115 3.38 -12.33 15.27
C GLN A 115 4.11 -11.03 14.86
N ILE A 116 4.77 -11.00 13.69
CA ILE A 116 5.46 -9.81 13.17
C ILE A 116 4.49 -8.64 13.02
N CYS A 117 3.28 -8.89 12.49
CA CYS A 117 2.25 -7.86 12.38
C CYS A 117 1.78 -7.38 13.75
N ALA A 118 1.62 -8.27 14.73
CA ALA A 118 1.21 -7.89 16.09
C ALA A 118 2.27 -7.01 16.76
N ASP A 119 3.54 -7.42 16.70
CA ASP A 119 4.65 -6.63 17.22
C ASP A 119 4.75 -5.25 16.55
N LEU A 120 4.54 -5.17 15.23
CA LEU A 120 4.50 -3.90 14.52
C LEU A 120 3.33 -3.01 14.98
N ILE A 121 2.13 -3.56 15.13
CA ILE A 121 0.94 -2.81 15.57
C ILE A 121 1.11 -2.31 17.01
N ASP A 122 1.70 -3.10 17.90
CA ASP A 122 1.97 -2.70 19.29
C ASP A 122 3.08 -1.64 19.38
N ALA A 123 4.11 -1.74 18.53
CA ALA A 123 5.15 -0.71 18.42
C ALA A 123 4.60 0.61 17.88
N LEU A 124 3.72 0.58 16.86
CA LEU A 124 3.06 1.77 16.33
C LEU A 124 2.15 2.41 17.38
N GLU A 125 1.38 1.61 18.12
CA GLU A 125 0.57 2.12 19.22
C GLU A 125 1.44 2.79 20.31
N SER A 126 2.54 2.16 20.69
CA SER A 126 3.47 2.73 21.66
C SER A 126 4.06 4.05 21.17
N TYR A 127 4.45 4.11 19.88
CA TYR A 127 4.90 5.33 19.22
C TYR A 127 3.83 6.42 19.27
N PHE A 128 2.57 6.08 19.02
CA PHE A 128 1.44 6.99 19.07
C PHE A 128 1.24 7.59 20.46
N TYR A 129 1.15 6.76 21.51
CA TYR A 129 0.98 7.25 22.88
C TYR A 129 2.12 8.15 23.36
N ALA A 130 3.33 7.93 22.85
CA ALA A 130 4.49 8.76 23.15
C ALA A 130 4.42 10.16 22.47
N GLN A 131 3.59 10.34 21.44
CA GLN A 131 3.49 11.64 20.77
C GLN A 131 2.65 12.63 21.58
N PRO A 132 3.13 13.87 21.84
CA PRO A 132 2.34 14.91 22.52
C PRO A 132 1.02 15.22 21.82
N ARG A 133 1.00 15.04 20.50
CA ARG A 133 -0.15 15.28 19.63
C ARG A 133 -1.28 14.25 19.82
N TRP A 134 -1.01 13.09 20.45
CA TRP A 134 -2.02 12.05 20.71
C TRP A 134 -3.11 12.47 21.69
N GLN A 135 -2.79 13.42 22.59
CA GLN A 135 -3.72 13.90 23.61
C GLN A 135 -4.89 14.74 23.04
N LYS A 136 -4.82 15.14 21.76
CA LYS A 136 -5.85 15.93 21.09
C LYS A 136 -6.43 15.13 19.93
N GLU A 137 -7.75 14.95 19.92
CA GLU A 137 -8.45 14.09 18.95
C GLU A 137 -8.10 14.40 17.49
N ASN A 138 -8.22 15.66 17.05
CA ASN A 138 -7.89 16.03 15.66
C ASN A 138 -6.45 15.69 15.31
N LYS A 139 -5.54 15.84 16.26
CA LYS A 139 -4.11 15.59 16.07
C LYS A 139 -3.75 14.11 16.13
N ARG A 140 -4.54 13.30 16.85
CA ARG A 140 -4.52 11.84 16.77
C ARG A 140 -4.95 11.37 15.38
N ASN A 141 -6.03 11.94 14.84
CA ASN A 141 -6.51 11.59 13.50
C ASN A 141 -5.48 11.95 12.42
N ASP A 142 -4.82 13.11 12.54
CA ASP A 142 -3.69 13.49 11.68
C ASP A 142 -2.58 12.43 11.74
N LEU A 143 -2.12 12.03 12.93
CA LEU A 143 -1.05 11.05 13.11
C LEU A 143 -1.41 9.67 12.53
N LEU A 144 -2.65 9.22 12.73
CA LEU A 144 -3.15 7.97 12.16
C LEU A 144 -3.27 8.04 10.64
N PHE A 145 -3.65 9.19 10.08
CA PHE A 145 -3.62 9.40 8.63
C PHE A 145 -2.20 9.36 8.07
N GLU A 146 -1.27 10.13 8.65
CA GLU A 146 0.15 10.16 8.27
C GLU A 146 0.75 8.75 8.25
N THR A 147 0.43 7.94 9.27
CA THR A 147 0.90 6.56 9.38
C THR A 147 0.29 5.65 8.32
N ARG A 148 -1.03 5.74 8.08
CA ARG A 148 -1.70 4.97 7.03
C ARG A 148 -1.15 5.27 5.65
N VAL A 149 -0.77 6.52 5.38
CA VAL A 149 -0.09 6.87 4.13
C VAL A 149 1.20 6.07 3.97
N VAL A 150 2.05 6.01 4.99
CA VAL A 150 3.31 5.23 4.91
C VAL A 150 3.02 3.74 4.74
N LEU A 151 2.06 3.19 5.46
CA LEU A 151 1.66 1.78 5.34
C LEU A 151 1.14 1.44 3.94
N ALA A 152 0.21 2.25 3.43
CA ALA A 152 -0.55 1.98 2.21
C ALA A 152 0.22 2.33 0.93
N ILE A 153 1.04 3.38 0.95
CA ILE A 153 1.69 3.96 -0.23
C ILE A 153 3.20 3.66 -0.31
N PHE A 154 3.81 3.22 0.80
CA PHE A 154 5.25 2.92 0.86
C PHE A 154 5.55 1.49 1.32
N LEU A 155 5.23 1.12 2.56
CA LEU A 155 5.60 -0.18 3.12
C LEU A 155 4.95 -1.34 2.36
N THR A 156 3.63 -1.38 2.25
CA THR A 156 2.94 -2.50 1.58
C THR A 156 3.19 -2.58 0.08
N PRO A 157 3.36 -1.47 -0.66
CA PRO A 157 3.88 -1.51 -2.03
C PRO A 157 5.31 -2.06 -2.13
N LEU A 158 6.21 -1.69 -1.22
CA LEU A 158 7.59 -2.21 -1.21
C LEU A 158 7.58 -3.73 -0.95
N VAL A 159 6.82 -4.17 0.04
CA VAL A 159 6.62 -5.61 0.34
C VAL A 159 6.18 -6.36 -0.91
N LYS A 160 5.22 -5.82 -1.68
CA LYS A 160 4.77 -6.45 -2.92
C LYS A 160 5.82 -6.42 -4.03
N LYS A 161 6.50 -5.29 -4.19
CA LYS A 161 7.54 -5.06 -5.21
C LYS A 161 8.74 -6.00 -5.04
N LEU A 162 9.04 -6.43 -3.82
CA LEU A 162 10.10 -7.38 -3.53
C LEU A 162 9.76 -8.84 -3.90
N HIS A 163 8.52 -9.13 -4.31
CA HIS A 163 8.07 -10.45 -4.78
C HIS A 163 8.40 -11.60 -3.82
N MET A 164 8.23 -11.37 -2.52
CA MET A 164 8.46 -12.39 -1.49
C MET A 164 7.27 -13.37 -1.43
N ASP A 165 7.53 -14.62 -1.01
CA ASP A 165 6.49 -15.65 -0.86
C ASP A 165 5.42 -15.22 0.17
N THR A 166 5.86 -14.44 1.15
CA THR A 166 5.02 -13.92 2.24
C THR A 166 4.38 -12.56 1.97
N SER A 167 4.64 -11.92 0.83
CA SER A 167 4.21 -10.54 0.57
C SER A 167 2.71 -10.32 0.74
N GLU A 168 1.87 -11.14 0.08
CA GLU A 168 0.40 -11.00 0.20
C GLU A 168 -0.12 -11.37 1.59
N MET A 169 0.53 -12.32 2.25
CA MET A 169 0.16 -12.74 3.60
C MET A 169 0.39 -11.60 4.60
N PHE A 170 1.58 -10.99 4.57
CA PHE A 170 1.92 -9.85 5.41
C PHE A 170 1.00 -8.65 5.16
N ARG A 171 0.79 -8.28 3.89
CA ARG A 171 -0.04 -7.12 3.53
C ARG A 171 -1.47 -7.27 4.05
N ARG A 172 -2.07 -8.46 3.91
CA ARG A 172 -3.43 -8.74 4.39
C ARG A 172 -3.52 -8.80 5.90
N GLU A 173 -2.58 -9.49 6.54
CA GLU A 173 -2.59 -9.68 7.99
C GLU A 173 -2.35 -8.35 8.73
N LEU A 174 -1.42 -7.52 8.25
CA LEU A 174 -1.18 -6.19 8.80
C LEU A 174 -2.43 -5.31 8.71
N ASN A 175 -3.09 -5.30 7.56
CA ASN A 175 -4.31 -4.54 7.37
C ASN A 175 -5.46 -5.07 8.25
N ARG A 176 -5.61 -6.39 8.37
CA ARG A 176 -6.61 -7.03 9.23
C ARG A 176 -6.43 -6.62 10.70
N GLN A 177 -5.21 -6.75 11.24
CA GLN A 177 -4.92 -6.38 12.63
C GLN A 177 -5.05 -4.87 12.87
N TRP A 178 -4.66 -4.04 11.91
CA TRP A 178 -4.91 -2.60 11.98
C TRP A 178 -6.41 -2.29 12.12
N LEU A 179 -7.26 -2.87 11.27
CA LEU A 179 -8.71 -2.62 11.28
C LEU A 179 -9.39 -3.19 12.54
N GLU A 180 -8.84 -4.24 13.13
CA GLU A 180 -9.29 -4.76 14.43
C GLU A 180 -9.05 -3.75 15.56
N LYS A 181 -7.93 -3.02 15.50
CA LYS A 181 -7.54 -2.03 16.52
C LYS A 181 -8.12 -0.63 16.27
N TRP A 182 -8.19 -0.20 15.02
CA TRP A 182 -8.62 1.13 14.58
C TRP A 182 -9.61 1.04 13.40
N PRO A 183 -10.85 0.56 13.64
CA PRO A 183 -11.83 0.26 12.58
C PRO A 183 -12.26 1.48 11.74
N GLU A 184 -12.28 2.67 12.34
CA GLU A 184 -12.64 3.92 11.66
C GLU A 184 -11.51 4.48 10.78
N HIS A 185 -10.28 3.97 10.93
CA HIS A 185 -9.11 4.45 10.21
C HIS A 185 -8.75 3.48 9.08
N LYS A 186 -9.66 3.32 8.12
CA LYS A 186 -9.53 2.37 7.01
C LYS A 186 -8.37 2.69 6.09
N TRP A 187 -7.73 1.67 5.54
CA TRP A 187 -6.75 1.80 4.46
C TRP A 187 -6.67 0.48 3.70
N THR A 188 -6.09 0.50 2.51
CA THR A 188 -5.94 -0.68 1.65
C THR A 188 -4.48 -0.82 1.24
N PRO A 189 -3.88 -2.04 1.26
CA PRO A 189 -2.51 -2.23 0.79
C PRO A 189 -2.32 -1.83 -0.67
N GLY A 190 -1.47 -0.83 -0.91
CA GLY A 190 -1.18 -0.33 -2.26
C GLY A 190 -0.20 -1.23 -3.04
N ASP A 191 -0.07 -0.94 -4.33
CA ASP A 191 0.85 -1.61 -5.26
C ASP A 191 1.68 -0.55 -5.99
N TYR A 192 3.01 -0.69 -5.93
CA TYR A 192 3.93 0.28 -6.53
C TYR A 192 3.72 0.41 -8.05
N GLN A 193 3.47 -0.70 -8.75
CA GLN A 193 3.28 -0.66 -10.21
C GLN A 193 2.01 0.10 -10.58
N VAL A 194 0.93 -0.08 -9.81
CA VAL A 194 -0.34 0.63 -10.00
C VAL A 194 -0.19 2.11 -9.66
N LEU A 195 0.46 2.43 -8.54
CA LEU A 195 0.73 3.80 -8.10
C LEU A 195 1.60 4.53 -9.14
N GLU A 196 2.75 3.97 -9.52
CA GLU A 196 3.66 4.54 -10.53
C GLU A 196 2.96 4.77 -11.88
N ALA A 197 2.17 3.79 -12.35
CA ALA A 197 1.40 3.93 -13.57
C ALA A 197 0.37 5.06 -13.45
N GLY A 198 -0.29 5.18 -12.29
CA GLY A 198 -1.19 6.29 -11.95
C GLY A 198 -0.50 7.65 -12.08
N TYR A 199 0.67 7.82 -11.47
CA TYR A 199 1.43 9.07 -11.57
C TYR A 199 1.94 9.37 -12.99
N SER A 200 2.21 8.35 -13.80
CA SER A 200 2.82 8.50 -15.13
C SER A 200 1.83 8.83 -16.26
N LYS A 201 0.51 8.72 -16.03
CA LYS A 201 -0.51 9.03 -17.06
C LYS A 201 -0.40 10.48 -17.56
N LYS A 202 -0.58 10.71 -18.86
CA LYS A 202 -0.63 12.04 -19.48
C LYS A 202 -1.96 12.21 -20.19
N GLY A 203 -2.53 13.43 -20.17
CA GLY A 203 -3.71 13.78 -20.97
C GLY A 203 -5.08 13.28 -20.46
N LEU A 204 -5.13 12.41 -19.44
CA LEU A 204 -6.40 11.92 -18.88
C LEU A 204 -6.84 12.70 -17.63
N CYS A 205 -8.14 12.76 -17.35
CA CYS A 205 -8.63 13.19 -16.04
C CYS A 205 -8.24 12.13 -15.01
N TYR A 206 -7.89 12.51 -13.79
CA TYR A 206 -7.55 11.60 -12.70
C TYR A 206 -8.77 11.31 -11.83
N ILE A 207 -9.22 12.29 -11.05
CA ILE A 207 -10.32 12.13 -10.07
C ILE A 207 -11.60 11.63 -10.75
N THR A 208 -12.02 12.24 -11.86
CA THR A 208 -13.23 11.81 -12.59
C THR A 208 -13.08 10.40 -13.17
N THR A 209 -11.91 10.06 -13.73
CA THR A 209 -11.68 8.70 -14.26
C THR A 209 -11.73 7.68 -13.13
N ALA A 210 -11.16 8.01 -11.97
CA ALA A 210 -11.19 7.14 -10.80
C ALA A 210 -12.63 6.93 -10.30
N LEU A 211 -13.44 8.00 -10.20
CA LEU A 211 -14.86 7.88 -9.87
C LEU A 211 -15.63 7.03 -10.92
N CYS A 212 -15.47 7.28 -12.21
CA CYS A 212 -16.16 6.51 -13.26
C CYS A 212 -15.80 5.02 -13.18
N ARG A 213 -14.53 4.69 -12.98
CA ARG A 213 -14.07 3.30 -12.80
C ARG A 213 -14.63 2.67 -11.53
N TYR A 214 -14.69 3.43 -10.43
CA TYR A 214 -15.31 2.99 -9.18
C TYR A 214 -16.80 2.68 -9.37
N GLU A 215 -17.51 3.46 -10.20
CA GLU A 215 -18.91 3.19 -10.57
C GLU A 215 -19.08 2.11 -11.65
N GLY A 216 -18.00 1.46 -12.10
CA GLY A 216 -18.05 0.43 -13.15
C GLY A 216 -18.36 0.96 -14.55
N LYS A 217 -18.13 2.25 -14.80
CA LYS A 217 -18.30 2.89 -16.12
C LYS A 217 -17.04 2.76 -16.97
N ASP A 218 -17.23 2.71 -18.28
CA ASP A 218 -16.15 2.70 -19.25
C ASP A 218 -15.40 4.05 -19.35
N ASP A 219 -14.14 3.99 -19.78
CA ASP A 219 -13.24 5.15 -19.91
C ASP A 219 -13.67 6.14 -21.02
N ASP A 220 -14.65 5.79 -21.85
CA ASP A 220 -15.25 6.62 -22.91
C ASP A 220 -16.67 7.08 -22.61
N CYS A 221 -17.18 6.87 -21.38
CA CYS A 221 -18.52 7.29 -21.01
C CYS A 221 -18.75 8.80 -21.17
N GLU A 222 -19.99 9.17 -21.47
CA GLU A 222 -20.42 10.55 -21.76
C GLU A 222 -19.93 11.55 -20.69
N GLN A 223 -20.08 11.17 -19.41
CA GLN A 223 -19.65 12.00 -18.29
C GLN A 223 -18.16 12.33 -18.36
N LEU A 224 -17.32 11.32 -18.60
CA LEU A 224 -15.87 11.50 -18.64
C LEU A 224 -15.44 12.32 -19.86
N GLN A 225 -16.11 12.15 -21.00
CA GLN A 225 -15.88 12.97 -22.19
C GLN A 225 -16.30 14.43 -21.97
N ALA A 226 -17.42 14.68 -21.30
CA ALA A 226 -17.85 16.04 -20.96
C ALA A 226 -16.81 16.76 -20.09
N PHE A 227 -16.26 16.10 -19.08
CA PHE A 227 -15.18 16.66 -18.25
C PHE A 227 -13.88 16.89 -19.02
N ARG A 228 -13.50 15.97 -19.92
CA ARG A 228 -12.32 16.13 -20.78
C ARG A 228 -12.49 17.34 -21.71
N ASN A 229 -13.65 17.47 -22.36
CA ASN A 229 -13.97 18.59 -23.24
C ASN A 229 -14.01 19.93 -22.49
N PHE A 230 -14.62 19.96 -21.31
CA PHE A 230 -14.62 21.12 -20.43
C PHE A 230 -13.18 21.56 -20.08
N ARG A 231 -12.34 20.62 -19.64
CA ARG A 231 -10.97 20.92 -19.20
C ARG A 231 -10.06 21.31 -20.37
N ASP A 232 -10.01 20.48 -21.41
CA ASP A 232 -9.03 20.61 -22.49
C ASP A 232 -9.45 21.63 -23.56
N GLY A 233 -10.75 21.92 -23.67
CA GLY A 233 -11.30 23.01 -24.47
C GLY A 233 -11.53 24.25 -23.61
N TRP A 234 -12.74 24.37 -23.06
CA TRP A 234 -13.22 25.63 -22.45
C TRP A 234 -12.30 26.16 -21.36
N LEU A 235 -11.91 25.34 -20.36
CA LEU A 235 -11.10 25.80 -19.23
C LEU A 235 -9.71 26.26 -19.69
N ARG A 236 -9.10 25.54 -20.63
CA ARG A 236 -7.81 25.92 -21.22
C ARG A 236 -7.90 27.25 -21.97
N GLU A 237 -8.96 27.45 -22.75
CA GLU A 237 -9.17 28.66 -23.55
C GLU A 237 -9.54 29.88 -22.70
N ASN A 238 -10.10 29.67 -21.51
CA ASN A 238 -10.61 30.72 -20.62
C ASN A 238 -9.72 30.96 -19.38
N GLY A 239 -8.40 30.90 -19.56
CA GLY A 239 -7.43 31.29 -18.51
C GLY A 239 -7.30 30.27 -17.36
N GLY A 240 -7.59 28.99 -17.60
CA GLY A 240 -7.50 27.91 -16.62
C GLY A 240 -6.20 27.10 -16.67
N GLN A 241 -5.15 27.61 -17.32
CA GLN A 241 -3.87 26.90 -17.47
C GLN A 241 -3.26 26.53 -16.10
N ASP A 242 -3.30 27.45 -15.13
CA ASP A 242 -2.77 27.19 -13.79
C ASP A 242 -3.63 26.19 -13.01
N ASP A 243 -4.97 26.26 -13.16
CA ASP A 243 -5.89 25.28 -12.56
C ASP A 243 -5.63 23.87 -13.11
N ILE A 244 -5.40 23.74 -14.42
CA ILE A 244 -5.08 22.48 -15.08
C ILE A 244 -3.71 21.98 -14.63
N ALA A 245 -2.70 22.84 -14.58
CA ALA A 245 -1.35 22.47 -14.15
C ALA A 245 -1.35 21.96 -12.70
N LEU A 246 -2.02 22.69 -11.79
CA LEU A 246 -2.18 22.27 -10.40
C LEU A 246 -2.90 20.93 -10.31
N TYR A 247 -4.01 20.77 -11.04
CA TYR A 247 -4.76 19.51 -11.07
C TYR A 247 -3.88 18.33 -11.46
N TYR A 248 -3.10 18.43 -12.55
CA TYR A 248 -2.25 17.34 -13.00
C TYR A 248 -1.07 17.03 -12.06
N GLU A 249 -0.67 18.00 -11.24
CA GLU A 249 0.37 17.81 -10.21
C GLU A 249 -0.15 17.02 -9.01
N ILE A 250 -1.36 17.33 -8.53
CA ILE A 250 -1.87 16.85 -7.24
C ILE A 250 -2.96 15.79 -7.34
N ALA A 251 -3.72 15.73 -8.44
CA ALA A 251 -4.84 14.79 -8.58
C ALA A 251 -4.42 13.31 -8.49
N PRO A 252 -3.25 12.86 -8.98
CA PRO A 252 -2.77 11.51 -8.71
C PRO A 252 -2.64 11.19 -7.22
N VAL A 253 -2.23 12.16 -6.41
CA VAL A 253 -2.11 12.02 -4.95
C VAL A 253 -3.47 11.88 -4.31
N ILE A 254 -4.40 12.75 -4.71
CA ILE A 254 -5.78 12.72 -4.21
C ILE A 254 -6.39 11.35 -4.48
N VAL A 255 -6.28 10.83 -5.70
CA VAL A 255 -6.78 9.49 -6.06
C VAL A 255 -6.11 8.41 -5.22
N ALA A 256 -4.77 8.44 -5.09
CA ALA A 256 -4.06 7.47 -4.27
C ALA A 256 -4.52 7.49 -2.80
N CYS A 257 -4.73 8.68 -2.21
CA CYS A 257 -5.23 8.80 -0.84
C CYS A 257 -6.66 8.29 -0.70
N MET A 258 -7.55 8.56 -1.67
CA MET A 258 -8.92 8.05 -1.66
C MET A 258 -8.99 6.52 -1.79
N ASP A 259 -8.15 5.94 -2.65
CA ASP A 259 -8.14 4.50 -2.93
C ASP A 259 -7.48 3.68 -1.81
N TYR A 260 -6.46 4.25 -1.16
CA TYR A 260 -5.59 3.48 -0.28
C TYR A 260 -5.52 3.98 1.17
N CYS A 261 -5.83 5.24 1.46
CA CYS A 261 -5.61 5.86 2.77
C CYS A 261 -6.88 6.37 3.45
N ASP A 262 -8.05 6.11 2.87
CA ASP A 262 -9.34 6.62 3.34
C ASP A 262 -10.44 5.54 3.18
N ASP A 263 -11.65 5.86 3.64
CA ASP A 263 -12.83 5.09 3.28
C ASP A 263 -13.19 5.39 1.81
N THR A 264 -12.76 4.50 0.92
CA THR A 264 -12.91 4.65 -0.54
C THR A 264 -14.37 4.87 -0.95
N ASP A 265 -15.29 4.08 -0.39
CA ASP A 265 -16.70 4.13 -0.73
C ASP A 265 -17.32 5.47 -0.30
N LEU A 266 -17.09 5.86 0.95
CA LEU A 266 -17.59 7.12 1.48
C LEU A 266 -16.98 8.32 0.74
N CYS A 267 -15.69 8.25 0.42
CA CYS A 267 -14.99 9.35 -0.22
C CYS A 267 -15.45 9.56 -1.67
N TYR A 268 -15.59 8.50 -2.47
CA TYR A 268 -16.12 8.63 -3.83
C TYR A 268 -17.58 9.10 -3.84
N ALA A 269 -18.42 8.62 -2.91
CA ALA A 269 -19.79 9.12 -2.75
C ALA A 269 -19.82 10.63 -2.46
N GLN A 270 -19.02 11.09 -1.50
CA GLN A 270 -18.89 12.52 -1.19
C GLN A 270 -18.37 13.33 -2.39
N VAL A 271 -17.35 12.84 -3.08
CA VAL A 271 -16.76 13.54 -4.22
C VAL A 271 -17.77 13.70 -5.36
N ARG A 272 -18.54 12.64 -5.62
CA ARG A 272 -19.62 12.64 -6.60
C ARG A 272 -20.70 13.65 -6.24
N GLU A 273 -21.30 13.50 -5.06
CA GLU A 273 -22.50 14.25 -4.67
C GLU A 273 -22.22 15.74 -4.49
N LYS A 274 -21.07 16.06 -3.89
CA LYS A 274 -20.74 17.45 -3.55
C LYS A 274 -20.17 18.25 -4.73
N TRP A 275 -19.46 17.59 -5.65
CA TRP A 275 -18.73 18.31 -6.70
C TRP A 275 -18.97 17.76 -8.10
N LEU A 276 -18.71 16.48 -8.37
CA LEU A 276 -18.70 16.00 -9.76
C LEU A 276 -20.09 15.92 -10.40
N ALA A 277 -21.14 15.57 -9.66
CA ALA A 277 -22.51 15.61 -10.20
C ALA A 277 -22.97 17.06 -10.48
N PRO A 278 -22.83 18.03 -9.55
CA PRO A 278 -23.09 19.44 -9.84
C PRO A 278 -22.23 20.02 -10.98
N CYS A 279 -20.95 19.66 -11.07
CA CYS A 279 -20.09 20.08 -12.18
C CYS A 279 -20.61 19.54 -13.52
N TYR A 280 -21.00 18.26 -13.56
CA TYR A 280 -21.52 17.64 -14.77
C TYR A 280 -22.81 18.32 -15.23
N GLU A 281 -23.74 18.57 -14.30
CA GLU A 281 -24.97 19.33 -14.58
C GLU A 281 -24.67 20.74 -15.11
N ALA A 282 -23.70 21.43 -14.52
CA ALA A 282 -23.27 22.74 -14.99
C ALA A 282 -22.71 22.69 -16.43
N ILE A 283 -21.88 21.68 -16.76
CA ILE A 283 -21.34 21.48 -18.11
C ILE A 283 -22.47 21.26 -19.12
N VAL A 284 -23.41 20.35 -18.83
CA VAL A 284 -24.53 20.01 -19.73
C VAL A 284 -25.43 21.22 -20.00
N ASN A 285 -25.58 22.11 -19.02
CA ASN A 285 -26.36 23.34 -19.16
C ASN A 285 -25.54 24.56 -19.65
N GLY A 286 -24.29 24.37 -20.07
CA GLY A 286 -23.42 25.45 -20.55
C GLY A 286 -22.96 26.45 -19.49
N ARG A 287 -23.15 26.14 -18.19
CA ARG A 287 -22.75 26.97 -17.03
C ARG A 287 -21.28 26.75 -16.68
N ASN A 288 -20.38 27.01 -17.63
CA ASN A 288 -18.97 26.65 -17.51
C ASN A 288 -18.21 27.38 -16.38
N ASP A 289 -18.54 28.66 -16.10
CA ASP A 289 -17.95 29.40 -14.98
C ASP A 289 -18.30 28.80 -13.62
N GLU A 290 -19.54 28.29 -13.48
CA GLU A 290 -19.98 27.58 -12.28
C GLU A 290 -19.24 26.25 -12.14
N CYS A 291 -19.12 25.49 -13.23
CA CYS A 291 -18.32 24.28 -13.26
C CYS A 291 -16.87 24.55 -12.84
N ARG A 292 -16.23 25.61 -13.35
CA ARG A 292 -14.85 25.98 -12.95
C ARG A 292 -14.75 26.23 -11.45
N LYS A 293 -15.69 26.99 -10.85
CA LYS A 293 -15.70 27.26 -9.41
C LYS A 293 -15.79 25.98 -8.59
N LEU A 294 -16.74 25.10 -8.92
CA LEU A 294 -16.93 23.83 -8.24
C LEU A 294 -15.72 22.89 -8.41
N TYR A 295 -15.17 22.83 -9.62
CA TYR A 295 -14.01 22.02 -9.96
C TYR A 295 -12.77 22.45 -9.18
N THR A 296 -12.45 23.75 -9.18
CA THR A 296 -11.32 24.30 -8.41
C THR A 296 -11.53 24.15 -6.91
N GLN A 297 -12.76 24.32 -6.42
CA GLN A 297 -13.09 24.11 -5.01
C GLN A 297 -12.86 22.65 -4.58
N MET A 298 -13.31 21.68 -5.38
CA MET A 298 -13.07 20.25 -5.15
C MET A 298 -11.58 19.96 -5.00
N VAL A 299 -10.78 20.38 -5.98
CA VAL A 299 -9.34 20.13 -6.03
C VAL A 299 -8.64 20.72 -4.81
N ARG A 300 -8.92 21.99 -4.45
CA ARG A 300 -8.33 22.63 -3.27
C ARG A 300 -8.78 22.01 -1.95
N THR A 301 -10.04 21.59 -1.84
CA THR A 301 -10.55 20.95 -0.62
C THR A 301 -9.90 19.59 -0.40
N LEU A 302 -9.77 18.78 -1.45
CA LEU A 302 -9.12 17.47 -1.37
C LEU A 302 -7.60 17.61 -1.18
N GLN A 303 -6.97 18.62 -1.79
CA GLN A 303 -5.58 18.95 -1.52
C GLN A 303 -5.36 19.25 -0.03
N ASN A 304 -6.19 20.10 0.56
CA ASN A 304 -6.08 20.40 1.99
C ASN A 304 -6.32 19.14 2.82
N ARG A 305 -7.33 18.32 2.50
CA ARG A 305 -7.63 17.09 3.25
C ARG A 305 -6.43 16.13 3.32
N TYR A 306 -5.67 16.00 2.24
CA TYR A 306 -4.65 14.94 2.12
C TYR A 306 -3.20 15.42 2.17
N MET A 307 -2.95 16.72 2.01
CA MET A 307 -1.62 17.27 1.80
C MET A 307 -1.29 18.47 2.71
N SER A 308 -2.21 18.91 3.58
CA SER A 308 -1.96 20.00 4.55
C SER A 308 -1.34 19.49 5.84
#